data_AF-A0A6G5AH93-F1
#
_entry.id   AF-A0A6G5AH93-F1
#
_cell.length_a   1.000
_cell.length_b   1.000
_cell.length_c   1.000
_cell.angle_alpha   90.00
_cell.angle_beta   90.00
_cell.angle_gamma   90.00
#
_symmetry.space_group_name_H-M   'P 1'
#
loop_
_entity.id
_entity.type
_entity.pdbx_description
1 polymer ?
#
loop_
_entity_poly.entity_id
_entity_poly.type
_entity_poly.pdbx_seq_one_letter_code
_entity_poly.pdbx_strand_id
1 'polypeptide(L)'
;MITHVRVRYEDDKKIGTVPIEDVKDFFPRHQQDFKSKSLYLVKWTDDSGDSDYYRARILALGESEDFAETEARERTRIPKRVYSPASSDYENEAESPIKEKRKQTTSGAEARLLQLLKSKKENMKRQAKNQDGPHSKKHHKEAMDSGRLQGAHETIDNLEEQVEKKSTIIRQLRKQNEEKDREMAQLRRLNMELQDKVISALEDMKGCRIMKRIMDGSQSSPSVSEDLQDTLTERALRPGSSNPQPNDSETMVFYLECQ
;
A
#
# COMPACT_ATOMS: atom_id res chain seq x y z
N MET A 1 -4.01 -14.80 -4.63
CA MET A 1 -2.99 -15.47 -5.48
C MET A 1 -2.32 -14.39 -6.32
N ILE A 2 -1.00 -14.37 -6.42
CA ILE A 2 -0.30 -13.35 -7.21
C ILE A 2 -0.49 -13.70 -8.68
N THR A 3 -0.99 -12.76 -9.47
CA THR A 3 -1.33 -12.95 -10.89
C THR A 3 -0.59 -11.98 -11.80
N HIS A 4 -0.26 -10.79 -11.28
CA HIS A 4 0.35 -9.71 -12.06
C HIS A 4 1.63 -9.20 -11.40
N VAL A 5 2.50 -8.65 -12.24
CA VAL A 5 3.77 -8.04 -11.84
C VAL A 5 3.93 -6.69 -12.51
N ARG A 6 4.43 -5.73 -11.72
CA ARG A 6 4.72 -4.39 -12.19
C ARG A 6 6.20 -4.30 -12.48
N VAL A 7 6.53 -3.95 -13.72
CA VAL A 7 7.91 -3.99 -14.21
C VAL A 7 8.34 -2.63 -14.74
N ARG A 8 9.64 -2.36 -14.69
CA ARG A 8 10.28 -1.23 -15.36
C ARG A 8 11.32 -1.74 -16.33
N TYR A 9 11.12 -1.50 -17.62
CA TYR A 9 12.05 -1.89 -18.68
C TYR A 9 13.36 -1.12 -18.59
N GLU A 10 14.49 -1.78 -18.87
CA GLU A 10 15.82 -1.18 -18.80
C GLU A 10 16.04 -0.15 -19.93
N ASP A 11 15.56 -0.47 -21.13
CA ASP A 11 15.79 0.30 -22.35
C ASP A 11 15.01 1.63 -22.33
N ASP A 12 13.69 1.55 -22.21
CA ASP A 12 12.80 2.71 -22.32
C ASP A 12 12.50 3.38 -20.97
N LYS A 13 12.83 2.72 -19.85
CA LYS A 13 12.39 3.10 -18.48
C LYS A 13 10.88 3.21 -18.31
N LYS A 14 10.09 2.75 -19.30
CA LYS A 14 8.64 2.62 -19.21
C LYS A 14 8.27 1.63 -18.12
N ILE A 15 7.14 1.90 -17.47
CA ILE A 15 6.57 1.05 -16.43
C ILE A 15 5.31 0.43 -17.02
N GLY A 16 5.18 -0.88 -16.86
CA GLY A 16 4.01 -1.64 -17.29
C GLY A 16 3.60 -2.66 -16.24
N THR A 17 2.35 -3.11 -16.34
CA THR A 17 1.84 -4.26 -15.61
C THR A 17 1.71 -5.40 -16.61
N VAL A 18 2.25 -6.57 -16.25
CA VAL A 18 2.21 -7.77 -17.10
C VAL A 18 1.81 -8.98 -16.24
N PRO A 19 1.24 -10.03 -16.83
CA PRO A 19 0.97 -11.27 -16.10
C PRO A 19 2.30 -11.94 -15.71
N ILE A 20 2.27 -12.75 -14.65
CA ILE A 20 3.47 -13.46 -14.16
C ILE A 20 4.01 -14.45 -15.19
N GLU A 21 3.12 -15.05 -15.98
CA GLU A 21 3.47 -16.04 -17.02
C GLU A 21 4.40 -15.45 -18.10
N ASP A 22 4.33 -14.14 -18.31
CA ASP A 22 5.19 -13.42 -19.25
C ASP A 22 6.60 -13.16 -18.70
N VAL A 23 6.86 -13.47 -17.43
CA VAL A 23 8.19 -13.38 -16.82
C VAL A 23 8.88 -14.74 -16.82
N LYS A 24 10.03 -14.80 -17.48
CA LYS A 24 10.79 -16.04 -17.62
C LYS A 24 11.36 -16.52 -16.28
N ASP A 25 11.20 -17.81 -16.00
CA ASP A 25 11.73 -18.51 -14.82
C ASP A 25 11.32 -17.89 -13.47
N PHE A 26 10.13 -17.28 -13.40
CA PHE A 26 9.68 -16.52 -12.25
C PHE A 26 8.35 -17.05 -11.69
N PHE A 27 8.39 -17.61 -10.49
CA PHE A 27 7.24 -18.24 -9.82
C PHE A 27 7.15 -17.79 -8.35
N PRO A 28 6.70 -16.55 -8.08
CA PRO A 28 6.64 -16.03 -6.72
C PRO A 28 5.51 -16.70 -5.92
N ARG A 29 5.78 -17.03 -4.65
CA ARG A 29 4.76 -17.52 -3.70
C ARG A 29 4.22 -16.40 -2.83
N HIS A 30 5.05 -15.39 -2.55
CA HIS A 30 4.75 -14.25 -1.70
C HIS A 30 5.03 -12.94 -2.41
N GLN A 31 4.36 -11.86 -1.99
CA GLN A 31 4.51 -10.52 -2.58
C GLN A 31 5.94 -9.98 -2.51
N GLN A 32 6.79 -10.53 -1.63
CA GLN A 32 8.19 -10.14 -1.46
C GLN A 32 9.18 -11.08 -2.16
N ASP A 33 8.71 -12.07 -2.92
CA ASP A 33 9.55 -13.06 -3.63
C ASP A 33 10.15 -12.48 -4.93
N PHE A 34 10.69 -11.27 -4.86
CA PHE A 34 11.43 -10.66 -5.95
C PHE A 34 12.60 -9.84 -5.42
N LYS A 35 13.65 -9.71 -6.24
CA LYS A 35 14.83 -8.93 -5.90
C LYS A 35 14.75 -7.60 -6.64
N SER A 36 14.49 -6.50 -5.93
CA SER A 36 14.26 -5.16 -6.52
C SER A 36 15.44 -4.62 -7.34
N LYS A 37 16.65 -5.17 -7.17
CA LYS A 37 17.86 -4.80 -7.93
C LYS A 37 18.19 -5.75 -9.08
N SER A 38 17.51 -6.90 -9.16
CA SER A 38 17.75 -7.90 -10.19
C SER A 38 16.99 -7.55 -11.47
N LEU A 39 17.56 -7.98 -12.59
CA LEU A 39 16.93 -7.90 -13.91
C LEU A 39 16.30 -9.24 -14.23
N TYR A 40 15.09 -9.17 -14.78
CA TYR A 40 14.26 -10.29 -15.18
C TYR A 40 13.97 -10.16 -16.67
N LEU A 41 13.75 -11.28 -17.35
CA LEU A 41 13.33 -11.30 -18.74
C LEU A 41 11.81 -11.33 -18.80
N VAL A 42 11.23 -10.32 -19.43
CA VAL A 42 9.78 -10.10 -19.49
C VAL A 42 9.37 -10.01 -20.95
N LYS A 43 8.34 -10.76 -21.32
CA LYS A 43 7.76 -10.74 -22.65
C LYS A 43 7.05 -9.40 -22.87
N TRP A 44 7.33 -8.76 -23.99
CA TRP A 44 6.65 -7.55 -24.45
C TRP A 44 6.19 -7.80 -25.88
N THR A 45 4.91 -7.55 -26.12
CA THR A 45 4.32 -7.61 -27.46
C THR A 45 4.22 -6.20 -27.99
N ASP A 46 4.82 -5.95 -29.15
CA ASP A 46 4.71 -4.67 -29.82
C ASP A 46 3.37 -4.52 -30.56
N ASP A 47 3.12 -3.32 -31.10
CA ASP A 47 1.90 -3.04 -31.88
C ASP A 47 1.87 -3.82 -33.22
N SER A 48 3.01 -4.37 -33.65
CA SER A 48 3.14 -5.20 -34.84
C SER A 48 2.74 -6.66 -34.59
N GLY A 49 2.52 -7.04 -33.32
CA GLY A 49 2.18 -8.39 -32.89
C GLY A 49 3.40 -9.29 -32.64
N ASP A 50 4.61 -8.76 -32.78
CA ASP A 50 5.84 -9.47 -32.47
C ASP A 50 6.10 -9.43 -30.96
N SER A 51 6.37 -10.59 -30.38
CA SER A 51 6.62 -10.73 -28.95
C SER A 51 8.05 -11.16 -28.67
N ASP A 52 8.79 -10.30 -27.97
CA ASP A 52 10.19 -10.53 -27.60
C ASP A 52 10.40 -10.40 -26.09
N TYR A 53 11.52 -10.93 -25.59
CA TYR A 53 11.89 -10.85 -24.18
C TYR A 53 12.86 -9.71 -23.91
N TYR A 54 12.45 -8.79 -23.05
CA TYR A 54 13.25 -7.61 -22.68
C TYR A 54 13.66 -7.66 -21.21
N ARG A 55 14.76 -6.97 -20.91
CA ARG A 55 15.27 -6.88 -19.53
C ARG A 55 14.48 -5.84 -18.77
N ALA A 56 13.84 -6.26 -17.69
CA ALA A 56 13.08 -5.37 -16.82
C ALA A 56 13.36 -5.64 -15.34
N ARG A 57 13.10 -4.64 -14.50
CA ARG A 57 13.14 -4.78 -13.03
C ARG A 57 11.73 -4.90 -12.50
N ILE A 58 11.50 -5.89 -11.66
CA ILE A 58 10.24 -6.02 -10.93
C ILE A 58 10.21 -4.95 -9.83
N LEU A 59 9.13 -4.17 -9.83
CA LEU A 59 8.86 -3.13 -8.84
C LEU A 59 7.95 -3.66 -7.73
N ALA A 60 6.90 -4.38 -8.08
CA ALA A 60 5.91 -4.91 -7.15
C ALA A 60 5.15 -6.10 -7.75
N LEU A 61 4.49 -6.88 -6.89
CA LEU A 61 3.67 -8.04 -7.21
C LEU A 61 2.25 -7.86 -6.68
N GLY A 62 1.23 -8.27 -7.45
CA GLY A 62 -0.17 -8.06 -7.08
C GLY A 62 -1.13 -9.12 -7.61
N GLU A 63 -2.36 -9.09 -7.10
CA GLU A 63 -3.41 -10.07 -7.42
C GLU A 63 -4.41 -9.58 -8.48
N SER A 64 -4.38 -8.29 -8.82
CA SER A 64 -5.25 -7.65 -9.82
C SER A 64 -4.42 -6.65 -10.63
N GLU A 65 -4.76 -6.42 -11.89
CA GLU A 65 -4.09 -5.48 -12.80
C GLU A 65 -3.95 -4.05 -12.22
N ASP A 66 -4.93 -3.62 -11.41
CA ASP A 66 -5.01 -2.29 -10.81
C ASP A 66 -4.14 -2.09 -9.55
N PHE A 67 -3.33 -3.07 -9.16
CA PHE A 67 -2.51 -2.95 -7.96
C PHE A 67 -1.43 -1.86 -8.02
N ALA A 68 -1.24 -1.24 -9.19
CA ALA A 68 -0.28 -0.17 -9.41
C ALA A 68 -0.71 1.18 -8.77
N GLU A 69 -2.00 1.40 -8.51
CA GLU A 69 -2.52 2.67 -7.98
C GLU A 69 -2.25 2.87 -6.49
N THR A 70 -2.17 1.78 -5.73
CA THR A 70 -2.00 1.83 -4.26
C THR A 70 -0.62 2.33 -3.84
N GLU A 71 0.44 2.02 -4.58
CA GLU A 71 1.80 2.50 -4.26
C GLU A 71 2.08 3.93 -4.75
N ALA A 72 1.42 4.39 -5.83
CA ALA A 72 1.65 5.74 -6.35
C ALA A 72 1.21 6.83 -5.37
N ARG A 73 0.24 6.54 -4.50
CA ARG A 73 -0.24 7.44 -3.45
C ARG A 73 0.74 7.64 -2.29
N GLU A 74 1.70 6.74 -2.09
CA GLU A 74 2.57 6.79 -0.90
C GLU A 74 3.78 7.72 -1.05
N ARG A 75 4.10 8.15 -2.29
CA ARG A 75 5.16 9.14 -2.52
C ARG A 75 4.60 10.55 -2.58
N THR A 76 4.17 11.08 -1.44
CA THR A 76 3.96 12.53 -1.31
C THR A 76 5.31 13.23 -1.45
N ARG A 77 5.48 13.96 -2.56
CA ARG A 77 6.65 14.79 -2.80
C ARG A 77 6.68 15.89 -1.75
N ILE A 78 7.59 15.80 -0.79
CA ILE A 78 7.81 16.83 0.22
C ILE A 78 8.15 18.15 -0.49
N PRO A 79 7.33 19.20 -0.37
CA PRO A 79 7.68 20.51 -0.90
C PRO A 79 8.96 20.99 -0.21
N LYS A 80 9.97 21.35 -1.00
CA LYS A 80 11.17 22.00 -0.45
C LYS A 80 10.75 23.35 0.15
N ARG A 81 10.73 23.44 1.47
CA ARG A 81 10.56 24.73 2.17
C ARG A 81 11.78 25.59 1.87
N VAL A 82 11.61 26.58 1.00
CA VAL A 82 12.51 27.73 0.95
C VAL A 82 12.16 28.57 2.17
N TYR A 83 13.01 28.57 3.18
CA TYR A 83 12.95 29.60 4.20
C TYR A 83 13.43 30.90 3.56
N SER A 84 12.55 31.90 3.45
CA SER A 84 12.98 33.28 3.35
C SER A 84 12.10 34.14 4.27
N PRO A 85 12.68 35.04 5.08
CA PRO A 85 11.94 35.90 5.98
C PRO A 85 11.35 37.09 5.23
N ALA A 86 10.10 37.41 5.55
CA ALA A 86 9.43 38.70 5.46
C ALA A 86 9.40 39.48 4.11
N SER A 87 8.15 39.74 3.68
CA SER A 87 7.63 40.99 3.09
C SER A 87 7.65 41.22 1.57
N SER A 88 6.47 41.70 1.13
CA SER A 88 6.13 42.61 0.02
C SER A 88 6.21 42.15 -1.44
N ASP A 89 5.01 41.98 -2.01
CA ASP A 89 4.42 42.76 -3.12
C ASP A 89 5.04 42.76 -4.55
N TYR A 90 4.11 42.58 -5.52
CA TYR A 90 4.11 42.80 -6.97
C TYR A 90 4.74 41.78 -7.95
N GLU A 91 4.00 41.63 -9.06
CA GLU A 91 4.20 40.75 -10.22
C GLU A 91 5.53 40.96 -10.97
N ASN A 92 6.05 39.92 -11.63
CA ASN A 92 6.34 39.93 -13.08
C ASN A 92 6.82 38.55 -13.59
N GLU A 93 6.49 38.27 -14.85
CA GLU A 93 6.97 37.22 -15.77
C GLU A 93 8.49 36.97 -15.78
N ALA A 94 8.90 35.72 -16.04
CA ALA A 94 9.86 35.33 -17.10
C ALA A 94 10.53 33.96 -16.86
N GLU A 95 10.35 33.09 -17.86
CA GLU A 95 11.23 32.04 -18.41
C GLU A 95 12.59 31.66 -17.76
N SER A 96 12.67 30.35 -17.42
CA SER A 96 13.78 29.38 -17.72
C SER A 96 15.15 29.54 -17.02
N PRO A 97 16.13 28.60 -17.11
CA PRO A 97 16.10 27.20 -17.55
C PRO A 97 16.80 26.18 -16.59
N ILE A 98 16.63 24.91 -16.96
CA ILE A 98 17.35 23.66 -16.63
C ILE A 98 18.80 23.82 -16.14
N LYS A 99 19.16 23.11 -15.06
CA LYS A 99 20.55 22.71 -14.77
C LYS A 99 20.66 21.24 -14.32
N GLU A 100 21.11 20.42 -15.26
CA GLU A 100 21.77 19.14 -15.01
C GLU A 100 23.02 19.35 -14.14
N LYS A 101 23.23 18.50 -13.11
CA LYS A 101 24.57 18.29 -12.53
C LYS A 101 24.81 16.82 -12.18
N ARG A 102 25.49 16.17 -13.13
CA ARG A 102 26.74 15.41 -12.99
C ARG A 102 26.82 14.31 -11.91
N LYS A 103 26.84 13.07 -12.43
CA LYS A 103 27.47 11.88 -11.87
C LYS A 103 28.89 12.21 -11.34
N GLN A 104 29.13 12.00 -10.05
CA GLN A 104 30.48 11.86 -9.50
C GLN A 104 30.80 10.38 -9.28
N THR A 105 32.00 10.04 -9.72
CA THR A 105 32.58 8.72 -9.91
C THR A 105 32.93 8.03 -8.60
N THR A 106 32.74 6.71 -8.56
CA THR A 106 32.97 5.78 -7.45
C THR A 106 34.44 5.52 -7.09
N SER A 107 35.41 6.12 -7.79
CA SER A 107 36.84 5.79 -7.64
C SER A 107 37.49 6.31 -6.34
N GLY A 108 36.98 7.39 -5.75
CA GLY A 108 37.54 7.96 -4.51
C GLY A 108 37.14 7.21 -3.24
N ALA A 109 35.97 6.57 -3.24
CA ALA A 109 35.44 5.87 -2.07
C ALA A 109 36.19 4.55 -1.82
N GLU A 110 36.54 3.82 -2.88
CA GLU A 110 37.27 2.56 -2.80
C GLU A 110 38.72 2.78 -2.32
N ALA A 111 39.40 3.81 -2.81
CA ALA A 111 40.73 4.18 -2.34
C ALA A 111 40.73 4.57 -0.85
N ARG A 112 39.72 5.32 -0.39
CA ARG A 112 39.53 5.66 1.03
C ARG A 112 39.26 4.42 1.87
N LEU A 113 38.45 3.48 1.39
CA LEU A 113 38.16 2.23 2.09
C LEU A 113 39.41 1.35 2.23
N LEU A 114 40.20 1.22 1.17
CA LEU A 114 41.47 0.48 1.19
C LEU A 114 42.48 1.10 2.15
N GLN A 115 42.55 2.43 2.21
CA GLN A 115 43.41 3.15 3.15
C GLN A 115 42.99 2.90 4.61
N LEU A 116 41.67 2.90 4.88
CA LEU A 116 41.11 2.62 6.20
C LEU A 116 41.36 1.17 6.66
N LEU A 117 41.25 0.21 5.73
CA LEU A 117 41.53 -1.21 6.02
C LEU A 117 43.02 -1.44 6.30
N LYS A 118 43.92 -0.76 5.57
CA LYS A 118 45.36 -0.83 5.81
C LYS A 118 45.74 -0.27 7.19
N SER A 119 45.24 0.92 7.55
CA SER A 119 45.53 1.52 8.87
C SER A 119 44.94 0.70 10.03
N LYS A 120 43.75 0.09 9.86
CA LYS A 120 43.16 -0.82 10.85
C LYS A 120 44.01 -2.09 11.05
N LYS A 121 44.51 -2.69 9.96
CA LYS A 121 45.38 -3.88 10.01
C LYS A 121 46.71 -3.58 10.72
N GLU A 122 47.30 -2.41 10.48
CA GLU A 122 48.54 -2.00 11.13
C GLU A 122 48.36 -1.78 12.65
N ASN A 123 47.26 -1.15 13.06
CA ASN A 123 46.94 -0.97 14.48
C ASN A 123 46.74 -2.30 15.21
N MET A 124 46.08 -3.29 14.61
CA MET A 124 45.95 -4.63 15.22
C MET A 124 47.31 -5.33 15.35
N LYS A 125 48.21 -5.17 14.38
CA LYS A 125 49.56 -5.76 14.45
C LYS A 125 50.42 -5.13 15.55
N ARG A 126 50.28 -3.82 15.79
CA ARG A 126 50.94 -3.12 16.89
C ARG A 126 50.38 -3.54 18.26
N GLN A 127 49.07 -3.72 18.36
CA GLN A 127 48.43 -4.23 19.58
C GLN A 127 48.82 -5.67 19.90
N ALA A 128 48.95 -6.54 18.89
CA ALA A 128 49.39 -7.92 19.09
C ALA A 128 50.86 -8.02 19.54
N LYS A 129 51.75 -7.16 19.03
CA LYS A 129 53.16 -7.14 19.44
C LYS A 129 53.41 -6.64 20.87
N ASN A 130 52.44 -5.94 21.46
CA ASN A 130 52.56 -5.40 22.81
C ASN A 130 51.99 -6.33 23.90
N GLN A 131 51.57 -7.56 23.56
CA GLN A 131 51.04 -8.53 24.53
C GLN A 131 52.01 -9.64 24.98
N ASP A 132 53.21 -9.74 24.39
CA ASP A 132 54.20 -10.77 24.75
C ASP A 132 55.31 -10.24 25.69
N GLY A 133 54.93 -9.61 26.80
CA GLY A 133 55.86 -9.19 27.86
C GLY A 133 55.40 -9.66 29.24
N PRO A 134 56.22 -10.41 30.01
CA PRO A 134 55.81 -10.92 31.31
C PRO A 134 56.00 -9.87 32.42
N HIS A 135 54.96 -9.74 33.26
CA HIS A 135 54.93 -9.07 34.57
C HIS A 135 55.20 -7.55 34.67
N SER A 136 54.15 -6.80 35.02
CA SER A 136 54.14 -6.02 36.27
C SER A 136 52.73 -5.59 36.66
N LYS A 137 52.30 -5.99 37.86
CA LYS A 137 51.17 -5.42 38.59
C LYS A 137 51.39 -3.92 38.78
N LYS A 138 50.37 -3.08 38.54
CA LYS A 138 49.91 -1.97 39.41
C LYS A 138 48.98 -1.00 38.65
N HIS A 139 47.85 -0.71 39.29
CA HIS A 139 46.99 0.47 39.16
C HIS A 139 46.68 1.02 37.76
N HIS A 140 45.49 0.69 37.22
CA HIS A 140 44.59 1.64 36.55
C HIS A 140 43.27 0.93 36.24
N LYS A 141 42.37 0.85 37.22
CA LYS A 141 41.01 0.35 37.03
C LYS A 141 40.06 1.48 37.35
N GLU A 142 40.00 2.51 36.49
CA GLU A 142 38.97 3.57 36.61
C GLU A 142 38.82 4.48 35.37
N ALA A 143 39.64 4.38 34.32
CA ALA A 143 39.56 5.30 33.17
C ALA A 143 38.97 4.72 31.87
N MET A 144 38.60 3.43 31.82
CA MET A 144 38.09 2.80 30.59
C MET A 144 36.57 2.65 30.49
N ASP A 145 35.81 3.06 31.51
CA ASP A 145 34.35 2.93 31.52
C ASP A 145 33.62 4.16 30.94
N SER A 146 34.26 5.33 30.98
CA SER A 146 33.63 6.61 30.56
C SER A 146 33.29 6.67 29.07
N GLY A 147 34.17 6.21 28.19
CA GLY A 147 33.92 6.22 26.74
C GLY A 147 32.88 5.20 26.26
N ARG A 148 32.63 4.14 27.04
CA ARG A 148 31.61 3.13 26.73
C ARG A 148 30.21 3.60 27.14
N LEU A 149 30.12 4.35 28.25
CA LEU A 149 28.89 4.97 28.73
C LEU A 149 28.44 6.14 27.84
N GLN A 150 29.38 6.92 27.30
CA GLN A 150 29.07 8.07 26.43
C GLN A 150 28.45 7.64 25.10
N GLY A 151 29.01 6.62 24.44
CA GLY A 151 28.41 6.05 23.23
C GLY A 151 27.07 5.36 23.49
N ALA A 152 26.85 4.81 24.68
CA ALA A 152 25.55 4.26 25.07
C ALA A 152 24.50 5.36 25.29
N HIS A 153 24.85 6.50 25.90
CA HIS A 153 23.95 7.65 26.06
C HIS A 153 23.52 8.23 24.71
N GLU A 154 24.45 8.46 23.78
CA GLU A 154 24.11 8.97 22.44
C GLU A 154 23.17 8.02 21.67
N THR A 155 23.33 6.70 21.84
CA THR A 155 22.39 5.72 21.24
C THR A 155 21.02 5.74 21.90
N ILE A 156 20.94 5.98 23.22
CA ILE A 156 19.67 6.08 23.94
C ILE A 156 18.93 7.34 23.50
N ASP A 157 19.59 8.50 23.44
CA ASP A 157 18.96 9.76 23.02
C ASP A 157 18.38 9.67 21.59
N ASN A 158 19.10 9.02 20.66
CA ASN A 158 18.60 8.80 19.30
C ASN A 158 17.41 7.84 19.27
N LEU A 159 17.42 6.79 20.09
CA LEU A 159 16.28 5.88 20.22
C LEU A 159 15.07 6.59 20.83
N GLU A 160 15.25 7.42 21.85
CA GLU A 160 14.19 8.23 22.47
C GLU A 160 13.57 9.20 21.46
N GLU A 161 14.39 9.90 20.66
CA GLU A 161 13.89 10.77 19.60
C GLU A 161 13.05 10.00 18.55
N GLN A 162 13.48 8.79 18.19
CA GLN A 162 12.71 7.93 17.28
C GLN A 162 11.41 7.43 17.90
N VAL A 163 11.44 7.08 19.20
CA VAL A 163 10.23 6.68 19.93
C VAL A 163 9.23 7.82 19.97
N GLU A 164 9.66 9.06 20.21
CA GLU A 164 8.76 10.22 20.26
C GLU A 164 8.20 10.58 18.86
N LYS A 165 9.02 10.48 17.80
CA LYS A 165 8.52 10.62 16.43
C LYS A 165 7.46 9.57 16.10
N LYS A 166 7.68 8.32 16.50
CA LYS A 166 6.68 7.25 16.30
C LYS A 166 5.45 7.45 17.18
N SER A 167 5.60 7.93 18.41
CA SER A 167 4.49 8.18 19.35
C SER A 167 3.54 9.25 18.82
N THR A 168 4.08 10.34 18.25
CA THR A 168 3.30 11.41 17.62
C THR A 168 2.53 10.93 16.40
N ILE A 169 3.16 10.14 15.52
CA ILE A 169 2.50 9.53 14.35
C ILE A 169 1.38 8.59 14.78
N ILE A 170 1.63 7.71 15.75
CA ILE A 170 0.61 6.78 16.28
C ILE A 170 -0.59 7.56 16.83
N ARG A 171 -0.34 8.65 17.57
CA ARG A 171 -1.40 9.51 18.11
C ARG A 171 -2.21 10.19 17.00
N GLN A 172 -1.57 10.64 15.94
CA GLN A 172 -2.27 11.24 14.80
C GLN A 172 -3.13 10.20 14.05
N LEU A 173 -2.59 9.01 13.79
CA LEU A 173 -3.33 7.92 13.14
C LEU A 173 -4.52 7.46 13.98
N ARG A 174 -4.35 7.35 15.31
CA ARG A 174 -5.47 7.05 16.23
C ARG A 174 -6.57 8.09 16.13
N LYS A 175 -6.22 9.38 16.11
CA LYS A 175 -7.20 10.47 15.97
C LYS A 175 -7.98 10.38 14.65
N GLN A 176 -7.29 10.04 13.55
CA GLN A 176 -7.94 9.85 12.25
C GLN A 176 -8.88 8.63 12.26
N ASN A 177 -8.47 7.51 12.85
CA ASN A 177 -9.34 6.34 12.98
C ASN A 177 -10.59 6.66 13.81
N GLU A 178 -10.45 7.38 14.93
CA GLU A 178 -11.60 7.80 15.73
C GLU A 178 -12.57 8.70 14.97
N GLU A 179 -12.06 9.60 14.11
CA GLU A 179 -12.89 10.44 13.24
C GLU A 179 -13.64 9.59 12.21
N LYS A 180 -12.97 8.62 11.59
CA LYS A 180 -13.60 7.68 10.66
C LYS A 180 -14.64 6.79 11.32
N ASP A 181 -14.40 6.34 12.55
CA ASP A 181 -15.38 5.57 13.31
C ASP A 181 -16.63 6.40 13.64
N ARG A 182 -16.47 7.70 13.93
CA ARG A 182 -17.60 8.62 14.12
C ARG A 182 -18.39 8.83 12.83
N GLU A 183 -17.73 9.05 11.69
CA GLU A 183 -18.38 9.15 10.38
C GLU A 183 -19.16 7.87 10.06
N MET A 184 -18.55 6.70 10.26
CA MET A 184 -19.19 5.40 10.05
C MET A 184 -20.40 5.20 10.96
N ALA A 185 -20.33 5.60 12.23
CA ALA A 185 -21.45 5.53 13.16
C ALA A 185 -22.62 6.44 12.72
N GLN A 186 -22.31 7.65 12.24
CA GLN A 186 -23.32 8.57 11.70
C GLN A 186 -23.99 8.00 10.45
N LEU A 187 -23.22 7.46 9.50
CA LEU A 187 -23.76 6.84 8.30
C LEU A 187 -24.65 5.64 8.62
N ARG A 188 -24.24 4.78 9.56
CA ARG A 188 -25.07 3.65 10.02
C ARG A 188 -26.39 4.14 10.62
N ARG A 189 -26.35 5.17 11.46
CA ARG A 189 -27.56 5.78 12.04
C ARG A 189 -28.49 6.33 10.96
N LEU A 190 -27.95 7.10 10.02
CA LEU A 190 -28.74 7.69 8.94
C LEU A 190 -29.34 6.62 8.02
N ASN A 191 -28.59 5.55 7.74
CA ASN A 191 -29.07 4.43 6.94
C ASN A 191 -30.24 3.71 7.64
N MET A 192 -30.13 3.46 8.95
CA MET A 192 -31.26 2.92 9.73
C MET A 192 -32.48 3.84 9.67
N GLU A 193 -32.31 5.15 9.88
CA GLU A 193 -33.43 6.10 9.83
C GLU A 193 -34.09 6.15 8.43
N LEU A 194 -33.30 6.03 7.36
CA LEU A 194 -33.83 5.96 6.01
C LEU A 194 -34.60 4.65 5.77
N GLN A 195 -34.08 3.52 6.24
CA GLN A 195 -34.76 2.23 6.15
C GLN A 195 -36.10 2.27 6.90
N ASP A 196 -36.13 2.83 8.10
CA ASP A 196 -37.36 2.99 8.90
C ASP A 196 -38.38 3.85 8.14
N LYS A 197 -37.96 4.98 7.55
CA LYS A 197 -38.85 5.84 6.74
C LYS A 197 -39.41 5.12 5.52
N VAL A 198 -38.60 4.31 4.84
CA VAL A 198 -39.05 3.51 3.68
C VAL A 198 -40.07 2.47 4.13
N ILE A 199 -39.83 1.78 5.25
CA ILE A 199 -40.76 0.80 5.81
C ILE A 199 -42.10 1.46 6.15
N SER A 200 -42.08 2.57 6.90
CA SER A 200 -43.30 3.30 7.25
C SER A 200 -44.07 3.78 6.02
N ALA A 201 -43.40 4.33 5.01
CA ALA A 201 -44.05 4.77 3.78
C ALA A 201 -44.69 3.60 3.00
N LEU A 202 -44.04 2.43 3.00
CA LEU A 202 -44.61 1.22 2.37
C LEU A 202 -45.84 0.71 3.14
N GLU A 203 -45.84 0.79 4.46
CA GLU A 203 -46.98 0.43 5.30
C GLU A 203 -48.16 1.39 5.10
N ASP A 204 -47.91 2.69 5.07
CA ASP A 204 -48.91 3.71 4.79
C ASP A 204 -49.55 3.51 3.41
N MET A 205 -48.72 3.27 2.37
CA MET A 205 -49.23 3.00 1.02
C MET A 205 -50.06 1.71 0.96
N LYS A 206 -49.68 0.66 1.70
CA LYS A 206 -50.49 -0.56 1.80
C LYS A 206 -51.84 -0.28 2.47
N GLY A 207 -51.85 0.48 3.56
CA GLY A 207 -53.07 0.93 4.24
C GLY A 207 -54.01 1.73 3.33
N CYS A 208 -53.47 2.70 2.58
CA CYS A 208 -54.22 3.48 1.60
C CYS A 208 -54.80 2.61 0.47
N ARG A 209 -54.05 1.62 -0.04
CA ARG A 209 -54.56 0.70 -1.07
C ARG A 209 -55.69 -0.19 -0.56
N ILE A 210 -55.65 -0.61 0.69
CA ILE A 210 -56.72 -1.40 1.33
C ILE A 210 -57.98 -0.53 1.50
N MET A 211 -57.84 0.67 2.07
CA MET A 211 -58.97 1.60 2.23
C MET A 211 -59.60 1.99 0.90
N LYS A 212 -58.80 2.28 -0.14
CA LYS A 212 -59.30 2.59 -1.47
C LYS A 212 -60.14 1.43 -2.06
N ARG A 213 -59.69 0.19 -1.91
CA ARG A 213 -60.47 -0.99 -2.33
C ARG A 213 -61.80 -1.14 -1.60
N ILE A 214 -61.85 -0.80 -0.31
CA ILE A 214 -63.10 -0.85 0.48
C ILE A 214 -64.07 0.25 0.01
N MET A 215 -63.56 1.46 -0.26
CA MET A 215 -64.38 2.58 -0.74
C MET A 215 -64.90 2.37 -2.17
N ASP A 216 -64.05 1.90 -3.08
CA ASP A 216 -64.41 1.66 -4.49
C ASP A 216 -65.23 0.36 -4.65
N GLY A 217 -65.10 -0.60 -3.72
CA GLY A 217 -65.75 -1.91 -3.75
C GLY A 217 -67.22 -1.93 -3.32
N SER A 218 -67.83 -0.78 -3.00
CA SER A 218 -69.24 -0.73 -2.57
C SER A 218 -70.27 -0.74 -3.72
N GLN A 219 -69.87 -0.94 -4.98
CA GLN A 219 -70.81 -1.03 -6.11
C GLN A 219 -70.62 -2.21 -7.09
N SER A 220 -69.79 -3.21 -6.80
CA SER A 220 -69.76 -4.41 -7.64
C SER A 220 -69.54 -5.69 -6.84
N SER A 221 -70.53 -6.56 -6.88
CA SER A 221 -70.56 -7.88 -6.25
C SER A 221 -69.30 -8.71 -6.54
N PRO A 222 -68.77 -9.46 -5.55
CA PRO A 222 -67.60 -10.29 -5.75
C PRO A 222 -68.02 -11.66 -6.34
N SER A 223 -67.59 -11.95 -7.57
CA SER A 223 -67.50 -13.34 -8.03
C SER A 223 -66.22 -13.94 -7.45
N VAL A 224 -66.41 -14.90 -6.56
CA VAL A 224 -65.40 -15.71 -5.91
C VAL A 224 -64.58 -16.46 -6.96
N SER A 225 -63.27 -16.30 -6.93
CA SER A 225 -62.32 -17.27 -7.47
C SER A 225 -61.12 -17.25 -6.54
N GLU A 226 -61.22 -18.09 -5.52
CA GLU A 226 -60.13 -18.57 -4.71
C GLU A 226 -59.08 -19.20 -5.63
N ASP A 227 -57.84 -18.72 -5.54
CA ASP A 227 -56.67 -19.55 -5.81
C ASP A 227 -55.60 -19.15 -4.80
N LEU A 228 -55.85 -19.56 -3.56
CA LEU A 228 -54.85 -19.73 -2.53
C LEU A 228 -54.22 -21.10 -2.79
N GLN A 229 -53.06 -21.11 -3.46
CA GLN A 229 -52.14 -22.24 -3.34
C GLN A 229 -50.97 -21.88 -2.43
N ASP A 230 -50.97 -22.59 -1.32
CA ASP A 230 -49.88 -22.86 -0.41
C ASP A 230 -48.54 -23.09 -1.11
N THR A 231 -47.52 -22.36 -0.67
CA THR A 231 -46.18 -22.94 -0.47
C THR A 231 -45.52 -22.28 0.75
N LEU A 232 -46.02 -22.61 1.94
CA LEU A 232 -45.22 -22.56 3.16
C LEU A 232 -44.32 -23.81 3.16
N THR A 233 -43.12 -23.69 2.59
CA THR A 233 -42.07 -24.69 2.80
C THR A 233 -41.20 -24.24 3.96
N GLU A 234 -41.55 -24.79 5.11
CA GLU A 234 -40.73 -25.05 6.30
C GLU A 234 -39.27 -25.44 5.95
N ARG A 235 -38.29 -24.61 6.34
CA ARG A 235 -36.94 -25.10 6.69
C ARG A 235 -36.12 -24.09 7.49
N ALA A 236 -36.27 -24.16 8.80
CA ALA A 236 -35.25 -23.69 9.74
C ALA A 236 -34.40 -24.88 10.20
N LEU A 237 -33.09 -24.63 10.33
CA LEU A 237 -32.08 -25.38 11.12
C LEU A 237 -31.52 -26.69 10.56
N ARG A 238 -30.33 -26.58 9.94
CA ARG A 238 -29.17 -27.41 10.32
C ARG A 238 -27.87 -26.60 10.32
N PRO A 239 -27.02 -26.75 11.34
CA PRO A 239 -25.64 -26.23 11.34
C PRO A 239 -24.68 -27.27 10.74
N GLY A 240 -23.63 -26.79 10.09
CA GLY A 240 -22.39 -27.57 9.92
C GLY A 240 -21.86 -27.72 8.50
N SER A 241 -20.65 -27.18 8.34
CA SER A 241 -19.53 -27.78 7.60
C SER A 241 -19.33 -27.48 6.11
N SER A 242 -18.15 -26.89 5.88
CA SER A 242 -17.15 -27.17 4.84
C SER A 242 -17.36 -26.73 3.37
N ASN A 243 -16.68 -25.63 3.05
CA ASN A 243 -15.62 -25.51 2.01
C ASN A 243 -16.03 -25.54 0.51
N PRO A 244 -15.13 -25.20 -0.45
CA PRO A 244 -15.36 -24.09 -1.39
C PRO A 244 -15.25 -24.46 -2.90
N GLN A 245 -15.50 -23.44 -3.76
CA GLN A 245 -15.17 -23.32 -5.20
C GLN A 245 -16.00 -24.16 -6.22
N PRO A 246 -15.92 -23.88 -7.55
CA PRO A 246 -15.54 -22.66 -8.29
C PRO A 246 -16.51 -22.29 -9.46
N ASN A 247 -16.27 -21.12 -10.06
CA ASN A 247 -16.56 -20.68 -11.45
C ASN A 247 -17.99 -20.76 -12.02
N ASP A 248 -18.50 -19.63 -12.53
CA ASP A 248 -18.62 -19.48 -13.99
C ASP A 248 -18.80 -18.00 -14.39
N SER A 249 -18.02 -17.65 -15.39
CA SER A 249 -17.83 -16.37 -16.05
C SER A 249 -18.99 -16.02 -16.97
N GLU A 250 -19.66 -14.89 -16.72
CA GLU A 250 -20.61 -14.31 -17.66
C GLU A 250 -19.89 -13.27 -18.52
N THR A 251 -19.89 -13.52 -19.82
CA THR A 251 -19.21 -12.75 -20.86
C THR A 251 -20.12 -11.59 -21.28
N MET A 252 -19.78 -10.35 -20.95
CA MET A 252 -20.43 -9.17 -21.53
C MET A 252 -19.67 -8.69 -22.76
N VAL A 253 -20.28 -8.90 -23.93
CA VAL A 253 -19.87 -8.33 -25.21
C VAL A 253 -20.43 -6.91 -25.29
N PHE A 254 -19.57 -5.90 -25.25
CA PHE A 254 -19.94 -4.54 -25.61
C PHE A 254 -19.63 -4.30 -27.09
N TYR A 255 -20.70 -4.18 -27.89
CA TYR A 255 -20.64 -3.52 -29.20
C TYR A 255 -20.50 -2.02 -28.97
N LEU A 256 -19.41 -1.44 -29.47
CA LEU A 256 -19.27 0.01 -29.65
C LEU A 256 -19.36 0.30 -31.14
N GLU A 257 -20.53 0.79 -31.54
CA GLU A 257 -20.83 1.37 -32.83
C GLU A 257 -20.40 2.85 -32.76
N CYS A 258 -19.40 3.24 -33.55
CA CYS A 258 -19.02 4.65 -33.73
C CYS A 258 -19.63 5.18 -35.03
N GLN A 259 -20.40 6.27 -34.90
CA GLN A 259 -20.68 7.26 -35.94
C GLN A 259 -19.69 8.42 -35.80
#